data_AF-A0A4V0I3V0-F1
#
_entry.id   AF-A0A4V0I3V0-F1
#
_cell.length_a   1.000
_cell.length_b   1.000
_cell.length_c   1.000
_cell.angle_alpha   90.00
_cell.angle_beta   90.00
_cell.angle_gamma   90.00
#
_symmetry.space_group_name_H-M   'P 1'
#
loop_
_entity.id
_entity.type
_entity.pdbx_description
1 polymer ?
#
loop_
_entity_poly.entity_id
_entity_poly.type
_entity_poly.pdbx_seq_one_letter_code
_entity_poly.pdbx_strand_id
1 'polypeptide(L)'
;MLIQTESKAQGWRAVAVFDDRPDALIFVGRSSTHVRQEYVEAFNELLDDEEREHTTSIQLQQWSGAPDAGRWVLKNTLKVPTPLKVRLAA
;
A
#
# COMPACT_ATOMS: atom_id res chain seq x y z
N MET A 1 -10.03 -14.69 -31.95
CA MET A 1 -8.84 -15.02 -31.14
C MET A 1 -8.93 -14.20 -29.86
N LEU A 2 -9.29 -14.82 -28.74
CA LEU A 2 -9.33 -14.15 -27.45
C LEU A 2 -7.87 -14.07 -26.96
N ILE A 3 -7.26 -12.89 -26.99
CA ILE A 3 -5.93 -12.70 -26.39
C ILE A 3 -6.15 -12.72 -24.88
N GLN A 4 -5.93 -13.87 -24.25
CA GLN A 4 -5.87 -13.97 -22.80
C GLN A 4 -4.52 -13.40 -22.37
N THR A 5 -4.50 -12.11 -22.00
CA THR A 5 -3.31 -11.49 -21.42
C THR A 5 -3.16 -12.03 -20.00
N GLU A 6 -2.03 -12.69 -19.72
CA GLU A 6 -1.69 -13.03 -18.35
C GLU A 6 -1.70 -11.76 -17.49
N SER A 7 -2.22 -11.86 -16.27
CA SER A 7 -2.16 -10.75 -15.33
C SER A 7 -0.71 -10.38 -15.10
N LYS A 8 -0.35 -9.11 -15.37
CA LYS A 8 1.00 -8.61 -15.13
C LYS A 8 1.40 -8.91 -13.69
N ALA A 9 2.64 -9.36 -13.49
CA ALA A 9 3.19 -9.63 -12.17
C ALA A 9 2.93 -8.43 -11.23
N GLN A 10 2.30 -8.70 -10.09
CA GLN A 10 1.99 -7.68 -9.09
C GLN A 10 3.20 -7.44 -8.18
N GLY A 11 4.31 -7.00 -8.78
CA GLY A 11 5.59 -6.84 -8.10
C GLY A 11 5.71 -5.55 -7.27
N TRP A 12 4.62 -4.84 -6.99
CA TRP A 12 4.63 -3.61 -6.20
C TRP A 12 3.65 -3.71 -5.04
N ARG A 13 4.00 -3.18 -3.86
CA ARG A 13 3.09 -3.13 -2.71
C ARG A 13 3.24 -1.88 -1.86
N ALA A 14 2.17 -1.51 -1.17
CA ALA A 14 2.16 -0.54 -0.08
C ALA A 14 2.00 -1.29 1.25
N VAL A 15 2.80 -0.91 2.25
CA VAL A 15 2.83 -1.53 3.58
C VAL A 15 2.77 -0.42 4.63
N ALA A 16 1.83 -0.50 5.57
CA ALA A 16 1.80 0.35 6.75
C ALA A 16 2.84 -0.14 7.76
N VAL A 17 3.61 0.79 8.31
CA VAL A 17 4.56 0.54 9.39
C VAL A 17 4.00 1.16 10.66
N PHE A 18 3.84 0.34 11.69
CA PHE A 18 3.35 0.79 12.99
C PHE A 18 4.49 0.93 13.99
N ASP A 19 4.25 1.65 15.09
CA ASP A 19 5.20 1.77 16.20
C ASP A 19 5.00 0.73 17.30
N ASP A 20 3.84 0.09 17.35
CA ASP A 20 3.41 -0.80 18.43
C ASP A 20 3.15 -2.26 18.00
N ARG A 21 3.01 -2.51 16.70
CA ARG A 21 2.59 -3.80 16.12
C ARG A 21 3.30 -4.13 14.79
N PRO A 22 3.18 -5.38 14.30
CA PRO A 22 3.75 -5.75 13.00
C PRO A 22 3.14 -4.99 11.83
N ASP A 23 3.95 -4.68 10.83
CA ASP A 23 3.54 -4.02 9.59
C ASP A 23 2.35 -4.69 8.89
N ALA A 24 1.44 -3.90 8.32
CA ALA A 24 0.27 -4.38 7.59
C ALA A 24 0.38 -4.15 6.08
N LEU A 25 -0.03 -5.14 5.29
CA LEU A 25 -0.13 -5.00 3.84
C LEU A 25 -1.38 -4.18 3.49
N ILE A 26 -1.20 -3.05 2.81
CA ILE A 26 -2.32 -2.19 2.38
C ILE A 26 -2.82 -2.61 0.99
N PHE A 27 -1.90 -2.67 0.02
CA PHE A 27 -2.28 -2.90 -1.37
C PHE A 27 -1.14 -3.53 -2.18
N VAL A 28 -1.48 -4.39 -3.15
CA VAL A 28 -0.54 -5.04 -4.07
C VAL A 28 -0.95 -4.72 -5.51
N GLY A 29 -0.02 -4.22 -6.31
CA GLY A 29 -0.29 -3.70 -7.65
C GLY A 29 0.76 -4.08 -8.68
N ARG A 30 0.41 -3.90 -9.95
CA ARG A 30 1.27 -4.18 -11.11
C ARG A 30 2.35 -3.12 -11.36
N SER A 31 2.24 -1.94 -10.76
CA SER A 31 3.19 -0.83 -10.92
C SER A 31 3.16 0.11 -9.72
N SER A 32 4.19 0.93 -9.57
CA SER A 32 4.24 2.00 -8.55
C SER A 32 3.08 2.98 -8.70
N THR A 33 2.72 3.35 -9.94
CA THR A 33 1.58 4.23 -10.23
C THR A 33 0.27 3.62 -9.77
N HIS A 34 0.05 2.32 -10.03
CA HIS A 34 -1.16 1.63 -9.60
C HIS A 34 -1.27 1.62 -8.07
N VAL A 35 -0.20 1.27 -7.36
CA VAL A 35 -0.20 1.32 -5.89
C VAL A 35 -0.49 2.74 -5.38
N ARG A 36 0.09 3.77 -5.99
CA ARG A 36 -0.14 5.17 -5.59
C ARG A 36 -1.57 5.67 -5.84
N GLN A 37 -2.29 5.08 -6.79
CA GLN A 37 -3.68 5.41 -7.07
C GLN A 37 -4.61 4.80 -6.02
N GLU A 38 -4.35 3.55 -5.62
CA GLU A 38 -5.30 2.76 -4.83
C GLU A 38 -4.98 2.75 -3.32
N TYR A 39 -3.73 2.99 -2.90
CA TYR A 39 -3.33 2.78 -1.49
C TYR A 39 -4.10 3.65 -0.49
N VAL A 40 -4.59 4.82 -0.89
CA VAL A 40 -5.31 5.73 0.03
C VAL A 40 -6.68 5.16 0.37
N GLU A 41 -7.41 4.66 -0.62
CA GLU A 41 -8.72 4.04 -0.43
C GLU A 41 -8.56 2.74 0.36
N ALA A 42 -7.66 1.86 -0.08
CA ALA A 42 -7.36 0.61 0.61
C ALA A 42 -6.90 0.82 2.06
N PHE A 43 -6.12 1.87 2.34
CA PHE A 43 -5.71 2.21 3.71
C PHE A 43 -6.88 2.59 4.61
N ASN A 44 -7.88 3.32 4.09
CA ASN A 44 -9.05 3.72 4.86
C ASN A 44 -10.10 2.61 4.99
N GLU A 45 -10.14 1.68 4.04
CA GLU A 45 -11.06 0.54 4.08
C GLU A 45 -10.53 -0.59 4.97
N LEU A 46 -9.22 -0.86 4.91
CA LEU A 46 -8.62 -2.01 5.58
C LEU A 46 -8.30 -1.75 7.05
N LEU A 47 -7.79 -0.55 7.37
CA LEU A 47 -7.33 -0.22 8.72
C LEU A 47 -8.39 0.56 9.48
N ASP A 48 -8.61 0.19 10.74
CA ASP A 48 -9.52 0.92 11.63
C ASP A 48 -8.93 2.28 12.08
N ASP A 49 -9.66 3.03 12.91
CA ASP A 49 -9.18 4.34 13.38
C ASP A 49 -7.93 4.21 14.27
N GLU A 50 -7.84 3.16 15.08
CA GLU A 50 -6.72 2.94 16.01
C GLU A 50 -5.44 2.59 15.23
N GLU A 51 -5.53 1.65 14.29
CA GLU A 51 -4.41 1.25 13.42
C GLU A 51 -3.90 2.45 12.60
N ARG A 52 -4.81 3.28 12.08
CA ARG A 52 -4.42 4.47 11.33
C ARG A 52 -3.69 5.50 12.19
N GLU A 53 -4.02 5.63 13.47
CA GLU A 53 -3.32 6.50 14.42
C GLU A 53 -1.89 6.00 14.69
N HIS A 54 -1.70 4.69 14.80
CA HIS A 54 -0.39 4.06 15.00
C HIS A 54 0.47 3.96 13.74
N THR A 55 -0.07 4.32 12.56
CA THR A 55 0.68 4.27 11.31
C THR A 55 1.73 5.39 11.25
N THR A 56 3.00 5.03 11.43
CA THR A 56 4.13 5.97 11.37
C THR A 56 4.53 6.33 9.94
N SER A 57 4.45 5.37 9.03
CA SER A 57 4.81 5.55 7.63
C SER A 57 4.18 4.49 6.73
N ILE A 58 4.09 4.78 5.44
CA ILE A 58 3.67 3.80 4.43
C ILE A 58 4.82 3.55 3.47
N GLN A 59 5.31 2.32 3.41
CA GLN A 59 6.41 1.92 2.54
C GLN A 59 5.88 1.45 1.18
N LEU A 60 6.36 2.08 0.10
CA LEU A 60 6.22 1.56 -1.26
C LEU A 60 7.40 0.64 -1.55
N GLN A 61 7.10 -0.65 -1.72
CA GLN A 61 8.10 -1.68 -1.95
C GLN A 61 7.91 -2.33 -3.33
N GLN A 62 9.01 -2.81 -3.89
CA GLN A 62 9.02 -3.56 -5.14
C GLN A 62 9.70 -4.92 -4.94
N TRP A 63 9.10 -5.98 -5.47
CA TRP A 63 9.75 -7.29 -5.54
C TRP A 63 10.98 -7.21 -6.44
N SER A 64 12.09 -7.74 -5.96
CA SER A 64 13.36 -7.78 -6.68
C SER A 64 13.98 -9.16 -6.54
N GLY A 65 14.36 -9.75 -7.68
CA GLY A 65 14.89 -11.11 -7.76
C GLY A 65 13.94 -12.05 -8.52
N ALA A 66 14.21 -13.35 -8.40
CA ALA A 66 13.38 -14.39 -8.99
C ALA A 66 11.98 -14.43 -8.36
N PRO A 67 10.95 -14.96 -9.06
CA PRO A 67 9.60 -15.05 -8.49
C PRO A 67 9.51 -15.85 -7.18
N ASP A 68 10.36 -16.86 -7.00
CA ASP A 68 10.38 -17.80 -5.88
C ASP A 68 11.45 -17.48 -4.81
N ALA A 69 12.48 -16.71 -5.16
CA ALA A 69 13.63 -16.42 -4.29
C ALA A 69 13.97 -14.93 -4.17
N GLY A 70 13.06 -14.05 -4.59
CA GLY A 70 13.24 -12.61 -4.48
C GLY A 70 12.96 -12.05 -3.07
N ARG A 71 13.00 -10.73 -2.98
CA ARG A 71 12.66 -10.00 -1.76
C ARG A 71 11.96 -8.69 -2.07
N TRP A 72 11.18 -8.21 -1.13
CA TRP A 72 10.61 -6.86 -1.19
C TRP A 72 11.67 -5.83 -0.81
N VAL A 73 11.87 -4.84 -1.68
CA VAL A 73 12.85 -3.75 -1.49
C VAL A 73 12.10 -2.43 -1.39
N LEU A 74 12.38 -1.65 -0.34
CA LEU A 74 11.88 -0.29 -0.18
C LEU A 74 12.33 0.58 -1.35
N LYS A 75 11.37 1.23 -2.02
CA LYS A 75 11.61 2.17 -3.12
C LYS A 75 11.29 3.60 -2.74
N ASN A 76 10.26 3.82 -1.92
CA ASN A 76 9.87 5.15 -1.47
C ASN A 76 8.99 5.05 -0.22
N THR A 77 8.85 6.14 0.53
CA THR A 77 7.87 6.30 1.60
C THR A 77 6.72 7.18 1.09
N LEU A 78 5.49 6.67 1.16
CA LEU A 78 4.28 7.37 0.79
C LEU A 78 3.78 8.23 1.95
N LYS A 79 2.93 9.22 1.64
CA LYS A 79 2.30 10.04 2.67
C LYS A 79 1.26 9.20 3.39
N VAL A 80 1.25 9.25 4.72
CA VAL A 80 0.16 8.68 5.52
C VAL A 80 -1.09 9.54 5.28
N PRO A 81 -2.21 8.97 4.82
CA PRO A 81 -3.45 9.70 4.67
C PRO A 81 -3.94 10.21 6.03
N THR A 82 -4.02 11.53 6.20
CA THR A 82 -4.73 12.10 7.35
C THR A 82 -6.23 12.05 7.12
N PRO A 83 -7.03 11.69 8.14
CA PRO A 83 -8.47 11.80 8.04
C PRO A 83 -8.85 13.25 7.72
N LEU A 84 -9.64 13.45 6.67
CA LEU A 84 -10.25 14.75 6.39
C LEU A 84 -11.15 15.08 7.58
N LYS A 85 -10.70 16.00 8.45
CA LYS A 85 -11.60 16.63 9.43
C LYS A 85 -12.73 17.26 8.64
N VAL A 86 -13.88 16.59 8.59
CA VAL A 86 -15.13 17.16 8.09
C VAL A 86 -15.35 18.41 8.93
N ARG A 87 -15.15 19.60 8.34
CA ARG A 87 -15.54 20.83 8.99
C ARG A 87 -17.06 20.79 9.09
N LEU A 88 -17.58 20.54 10.28
CA LEU A 88 -18.98 20.76 10.59
C LEU A 88 -19.26 22.23 10.25
N ALA A 89 -20.02 22.49 9.19
CA ALA A 89 -20.56 23.81 8.94
C ALA A 89 -21.59 24.09 10.03
N ALA A 90 -21.35 25.15 10.81
CA ALA A 90 -22.26 25.69 11.81
C ALA A 90 -23.41 26.47 11.14
#